data_AF-A0A5N9G674-F1
#
_entry.id   AF-A0A5N9G674-F1
#
_cell.length_a   1.000
_cell.length_b   1.000
_cell.length_c   1.000
_cell.angle_alpha   90.00
_cell.angle_beta   90.00
_cell.angle_gamma   90.00
#
_symmetry.space_group_name_H-M   'P 1'
#
loop_
_entity.id
_entity.type
_entity.pdbx_description
1 polymer ?
#
loop_
_entity_poly.entity_id
_entity_poly.type
_entity_poly.pdbx_seq_one_letter_code
_entity_poly.pdbx_strand_id
1 'polypeptide(L)'
;MTASCRCQGAIPCPGRSLSRTSRSLGVLAALVVLVCLAVGCGESESTPSPTSPAASEPNIDKAGLIQPEDGSWRTSGHDSLHTSNVEAPAIDSPAIKWSKKLGERILAGASIGEDGTIYVAAEGNRFETSGHGLFALTPSGDVKWSVEAPAPIRTTPLISADSVLFGSYDGAFHAVSPDGQPLWQYDPEDLSHRVSLSSPAMARDGTIYFGDHGGALQALSSNGARAWSFPTDDYVRAAPSIGRDGTVYVGSNDGTFYALNPDGSLKWSFETGGRIDSPAAIAPDGAVYFGSGDGKLYALTSDGAENWSVAVGKGLIVFASPALARDGGIYVGTTGTAPLGSSQPQQVASYSFIAFDPNGDRKWEFPLSQWIRSSPAVVSDGTVYFGGWDGVLYALSPEGELRWETILGDAPVEQAIEASPAVASDGTIYVGTWDGRFFAIGESD
;
A
#
# COMPACT_ATOMS: atom_id res chain seq x y z
N MET A 1 -5.80 -51.85 35.24
CA MET A 1 -5.15 -50.95 36.22
C MET A 1 -5.81 -49.60 36.09
N THR A 2 -6.33 -49.06 37.20
CA THR A 2 -7.14 -47.83 37.24
C THR A 2 -6.42 -46.75 38.03
N ALA A 3 -6.44 -45.51 37.53
CA ALA A 3 -6.19 -44.32 38.34
C ALA A 3 -6.96 -43.14 37.74
N SER A 4 -8.06 -42.78 38.40
CA SER A 4 -8.76 -41.51 38.19
C SER A 4 -8.45 -40.60 39.38
N CYS A 5 -8.53 -39.28 39.19
CA CYS A 5 -8.51 -38.35 40.31
C CYS A 5 -9.58 -37.26 40.11
N ARG A 6 -10.56 -37.22 41.02
CA ARG A 6 -11.49 -36.12 41.24
C ARG A 6 -11.23 -35.58 42.65
N CYS A 7 -11.35 -34.27 42.83
CA CYS A 7 -11.71 -33.71 44.14
C CYS A 7 -12.84 -32.68 43.97
N GLN A 8 -13.84 -32.77 44.84
CA GLN A 8 -14.90 -31.78 45.07
C GLN A 8 -14.89 -31.43 46.57
N GLY A 9 -15.19 -30.19 46.93
CA GLY A 9 -15.39 -29.80 48.34
C GLY A 9 -15.67 -28.30 48.56
N ALA A 10 -16.84 -28.00 49.14
CA ALA A 10 -17.21 -26.72 49.79
C ALA A 10 -17.67 -27.07 51.23
N ILE A 11 -18.05 -26.20 52.18
CA ILE A 11 -18.61 -24.82 52.30
C ILE A 11 -18.31 -24.37 53.79
N PRO A 12 -18.78 -23.24 54.40
CA PRO A 12 -19.40 -21.98 53.92
C PRO A 12 -18.85 -20.67 54.60
N CYS A 13 -19.54 -19.55 54.33
CA CYS A 13 -19.81 -18.29 55.07
C CYS A 13 -19.59 -18.18 56.61
N PRO A 14 -19.63 -16.97 57.25
CA PRO A 14 -20.24 -15.67 56.84
C PRO A 14 -19.31 -14.42 56.97
N GLY A 15 -19.67 -13.16 56.68
CA GLY A 15 -20.90 -12.53 56.17
C GLY A 15 -21.27 -11.23 56.93
N ARG A 16 -21.41 -10.07 56.25
CA ARG A 16 -22.12 -8.87 56.78
C ARG A 16 -22.44 -7.81 55.70
N SER A 17 -23.59 -7.15 55.86
CA SER A 17 -24.10 -5.95 55.16
C SER A 17 -24.14 -4.77 56.17
N LEU A 18 -24.47 -3.50 55.87
CA LEU A 18 -25.26 -2.81 54.82
C LEU A 18 -24.38 -1.73 54.11
N SER A 19 -24.79 -0.64 53.44
CA SER A 19 -26.07 0.12 53.35
C SER A 19 -26.18 1.00 52.10
N ARG A 20 -27.41 1.32 51.69
CA ARG A 20 -27.75 2.22 50.56
C ARG A 20 -27.56 3.70 50.88
N THR A 21 -27.19 4.48 49.86
CA THR A 21 -27.30 5.94 49.80
C THR A 21 -28.70 6.36 49.29
N SER A 22 -29.38 7.25 50.03
CA SER A 22 -30.14 8.37 49.46
C SER A 22 -30.70 9.30 50.56
N ARG A 23 -30.51 10.61 50.40
CA ARG A 23 -31.49 11.67 50.72
C ARG A 23 -31.03 13.01 50.15
N SER A 24 -31.97 13.95 50.12
CA SER A 24 -32.08 15.03 49.15
C SER A 24 -31.96 16.44 49.75
N LEU A 25 -31.64 17.40 48.89
CA LEU A 25 -31.95 18.85 48.94
C LEU A 25 -31.50 19.68 50.16
N GLY A 26 -30.86 20.81 49.85
CA GLY A 26 -30.68 21.96 50.73
C GLY A 26 -30.41 23.22 49.92
N VAL A 27 -31.43 24.06 49.73
CA VAL A 27 -31.34 25.37 49.06
C VAL A 27 -30.95 26.43 50.09
N LEU A 28 -30.03 27.33 49.75
CA LEU A 28 -30.01 28.66 50.36
C LEU A 28 -29.41 29.70 49.40
N ALA A 29 -30.14 30.80 49.20
CA ALA A 29 -29.72 31.95 48.42
C ALA A 29 -29.40 33.13 49.36
N ALA A 30 -28.52 34.03 48.93
CA ALA A 30 -28.33 35.34 49.55
C ALA A 30 -28.00 36.40 48.48
N LEU A 31 -28.84 37.44 48.41
CA LEU A 31 -28.60 38.66 47.61
C LEU A 31 -27.47 39.50 48.24
N VAL A 32 -26.71 40.24 47.42
CA VAL A 32 -26.44 41.68 47.65
C VAL A 32 -26.33 42.45 46.31
N VAL A 33 -27.33 43.30 46.06
CA VAL A 33 -27.33 44.67 45.51
C VAL A 33 -26.38 45.09 44.35
N LEU A 34 -27.03 45.63 43.31
CA LEU A 34 -26.47 46.41 42.20
C LEU A 34 -25.83 47.75 42.64
N VAL A 35 -24.69 48.12 42.06
CA VAL A 35 -24.28 49.54 41.93
C VAL A 35 -23.85 49.79 40.49
N CYS A 36 -24.65 50.56 39.76
CA CYS A 36 -24.24 51.10 38.46
C CYS A 36 -23.49 52.42 38.66
N LEU A 37 -22.31 52.55 38.07
CA LEU A 37 -21.71 53.84 37.75
C LEU A 37 -21.27 53.81 36.28
N ALA A 38 -21.76 54.78 35.51
CA ALA A 38 -21.42 54.93 34.11
C ALA A 38 -20.10 55.70 33.97
N VAL A 39 -19.19 55.17 33.15
CA VAL A 39 -18.10 55.93 32.53
C VAL A 39 -18.15 55.63 31.03
N GLY A 40 -18.03 56.69 30.22
CA GLY A 40 -18.34 56.65 28.79
C GLY A 40 -17.32 55.91 27.92
N CYS A 41 -17.73 55.68 26.67
CA CYS A 41 -16.98 54.94 25.66
C CYS A 41 -15.57 55.49 25.41
N GLY A 42 -14.60 54.58 25.35
CA GLY A 42 -13.39 54.72 24.55
C GLY A 42 -13.31 53.50 23.63
N GLU A 43 -13.19 53.73 22.32
CA GLU A 43 -13.06 52.65 21.34
C GLU A 43 -11.67 52.01 21.44
N SER A 44 -11.61 50.67 21.51
CA SER A 44 -10.40 49.91 21.28
C SER A 44 -10.76 48.63 20.52
N GLU A 45 -10.24 48.50 19.32
CA GLU A 45 -10.56 47.42 18.38
C GLU A 45 -10.15 46.05 18.95
N SER A 46 -11.10 45.12 19.07
CA SER A 46 -10.79 43.71 19.30
C SER A 46 -10.53 43.03 17.95
N THR A 47 -9.27 42.71 17.69
CA THR A 47 -8.87 41.89 16.53
C THR A 47 -9.62 40.56 16.53
N PRO A 48 -10.27 40.15 15.43
CA PRO A 48 -10.84 38.81 15.34
C PRO A 48 -9.71 37.77 15.36
N SER A 49 -9.88 36.71 16.17
CA SER A 49 -9.01 35.54 16.12
C SER A 49 -8.98 34.96 14.71
N PRO A 50 -7.83 34.46 14.21
CA PRO A 50 -7.80 33.80 12.91
C PRO A 50 -8.69 32.57 12.95
N THR A 51 -9.81 32.61 12.24
CA THR A 51 -10.52 31.41 11.82
C THR A 51 -9.53 30.53 11.08
N SER A 52 -9.41 29.25 11.48
CA SER A 52 -8.74 28.25 10.65
C SER A 52 -9.23 28.41 9.22
N PRO A 53 -8.36 28.35 8.19
CA PRO A 53 -8.86 28.16 6.84
C PRO A 53 -9.77 26.92 6.87
N ALA A 54 -10.94 27.03 6.26
CA ALA A 54 -11.73 25.85 5.98
C ALA A 54 -10.83 24.92 5.16
N ALA A 55 -10.76 23.64 5.54
CA ALA A 55 -10.10 22.65 4.70
C ALA A 55 -10.75 22.76 3.32
N SER A 56 -9.93 22.98 2.29
CA SER A 56 -10.39 22.93 0.90
C SER A 56 -11.11 21.59 0.70
N GLU A 57 -12.27 21.64 0.03
CA GLU A 57 -12.83 20.40 -0.51
C GLU A 57 -11.74 19.78 -1.40
N PRO A 58 -11.47 18.46 -1.27
CA PRO A 58 -10.37 17.83 -1.99
C PRO A 58 -10.55 18.08 -3.48
N ASN A 59 -9.46 18.39 -4.18
CA ASN A 59 -9.50 18.59 -5.63
C ASN A 59 -9.75 17.25 -6.33
N ILE A 60 -11.04 16.88 -6.42
CA ILE A 60 -11.53 15.74 -7.19
C ILE A 60 -11.29 16.09 -8.66
N ASP A 61 -10.40 15.34 -9.32
CA ASP A 61 -10.22 15.52 -10.77
C ASP A 61 -11.54 15.23 -11.52
N LYS A 62 -11.63 15.61 -12.80
CA LYS A 62 -12.88 15.40 -13.56
C LYS A 62 -13.27 13.92 -13.75
N ALA A 63 -12.39 12.98 -13.42
CA ALA A 63 -12.65 11.54 -13.42
C ALA A 63 -13.00 10.98 -12.03
N GLY A 64 -12.93 11.80 -10.98
CA GLY A 64 -13.29 11.43 -9.61
C GLY A 64 -12.10 11.05 -8.72
N LEU A 65 -10.86 11.01 -9.21
CA LEU A 65 -9.69 10.46 -8.49
C LEU A 65 -9.15 11.42 -7.41
N ILE A 66 -8.53 10.87 -6.35
CA ILE A 66 -7.75 11.62 -5.36
C ILE A 66 -6.28 11.37 -5.67
N GLN A 67 -5.70 12.23 -6.51
CA GLN A 67 -4.25 12.40 -6.56
C GLN A 67 -3.81 13.12 -5.26
N PRO A 68 -2.59 12.92 -4.76
CA PRO A 68 -1.99 13.93 -3.89
C PRO A 68 -1.82 15.23 -4.70
N GLU A 69 -2.14 16.38 -4.11
CA GLU A 69 -2.33 17.66 -4.83
C GLU A 69 -1.05 18.22 -5.51
N ASP A 70 0.08 17.54 -5.31
CA ASP A 70 1.43 17.88 -5.73
C ASP A 70 2.02 16.95 -6.81
N GLY A 71 1.34 15.86 -7.18
CA GLY A 71 1.85 14.84 -8.12
C GLY A 71 2.95 13.93 -7.55
N SER A 72 3.02 13.74 -6.23
CA SER A 72 3.98 12.86 -5.56
C SER A 72 3.57 11.38 -5.52
N TRP A 73 4.52 10.45 -5.71
CA TRP A 73 4.28 9.00 -5.63
C TRP A 73 4.60 8.48 -4.23
N ARG A 74 3.76 8.78 -3.23
CA ARG A 74 4.11 8.57 -1.81
C ARG A 74 4.02 7.13 -1.31
N THR A 75 3.40 6.22 -2.06
CA THR A 75 3.08 4.85 -1.61
C THR A 75 3.09 3.83 -2.76
N SER A 76 3.04 2.54 -2.41
CA SER A 76 2.69 1.48 -3.35
C SER A 76 1.36 1.80 -4.06
N GLY A 77 1.27 1.55 -5.37
CA GLY A 77 0.05 1.86 -6.13
C GLY A 77 -0.26 3.35 -6.31
N HIS A 78 0.73 4.23 -6.13
CA HIS A 78 0.66 5.70 -6.21
C HIS A 78 -0.15 6.39 -5.11
N ASP A 79 -1.40 5.99 -4.91
CA ASP A 79 -2.37 6.61 -4.01
C ASP A 79 -2.98 5.61 -3.02
N SER A 80 -3.80 6.07 -2.07
CA SER A 80 -4.42 5.18 -1.07
C SER A 80 -5.47 4.22 -1.66
N LEU A 81 -5.93 4.45 -2.89
CA LEU A 81 -6.86 3.61 -3.62
C LEU A 81 -6.11 2.56 -4.47
N HIS A 82 -4.78 2.58 -4.48
CA HIS A 82 -3.89 1.78 -5.34
C HIS A 82 -4.26 1.84 -6.83
N THR A 83 -4.66 3.01 -7.36
CA THR A 83 -5.03 3.10 -8.78
C THR A 83 -3.83 3.00 -9.73
N SER A 84 -2.62 3.31 -9.24
CA SER A 84 -1.40 3.50 -10.02
C SER A 84 -1.54 4.51 -11.18
N ASN A 85 -2.56 5.39 -11.12
CA ASN A 85 -2.79 6.44 -12.10
C ASN A 85 -2.10 7.73 -11.65
N VAL A 86 -1.29 8.34 -12.51
CA VAL A 86 -0.59 9.60 -12.22
C VAL A 86 -0.85 10.66 -13.30
N GLU A 87 -1.01 11.92 -12.90
CA GLU A 87 -1.00 13.05 -13.82
C GLU A 87 0.43 13.40 -14.26
N ALA A 88 0.95 12.59 -15.17
CA ALA A 88 2.24 12.78 -15.84
C ALA A 88 2.07 12.72 -17.38
N PRO A 89 2.98 13.31 -18.17
CA PRO A 89 3.06 13.06 -19.62
C PRO A 89 3.54 11.63 -19.90
N ALA A 90 3.23 11.11 -21.09
CA ALA A 90 3.85 9.89 -21.59
C ALA A 90 5.25 10.18 -22.16
N ILE A 91 6.18 9.26 -21.95
CA ILE A 91 7.41 9.14 -22.72
C ILE A 91 7.08 8.47 -24.06
N ASP A 92 7.47 9.09 -25.17
CA ASP A 92 7.39 8.54 -26.52
C ASP A 92 8.73 7.97 -27.00
N SER A 93 9.87 8.58 -26.65
CA SER A 93 11.22 8.08 -26.96
C SER A 93 12.04 7.84 -25.68
N PRO A 94 12.13 6.60 -25.17
CA PRO A 94 12.76 6.31 -23.88
C PRO A 94 14.29 6.45 -23.93
N ALA A 95 14.84 7.18 -22.95
CA ALA A 95 16.27 7.29 -22.70
C ALA A 95 16.57 7.02 -21.22
N ILE A 96 17.53 6.13 -20.95
CA ILE A 96 18.08 5.95 -19.59
C ILE A 96 18.86 7.23 -19.23
N LYS A 97 18.28 8.06 -18.37
CA LYS A 97 18.90 9.31 -17.90
C LYS A 97 20.05 9.00 -16.93
N TRP A 98 19.89 7.98 -16.08
CA TRP A 98 20.98 7.41 -15.27
C TRP A 98 20.64 6.00 -14.78
N SER A 99 21.66 5.27 -14.32
CA SER A 99 21.49 4.02 -13.57
C SER A 99 22.48 3.95 -12.39
N LYS A 100 22.09 3.23 -11.32
CA LYS A 100 22.90 3.10 -10.10
C LYS A 100 22.70 1.73 -9.44
N LYS A 101 23.80 1.01 -9.18
CA LYS A 101 23.79 -0.23 -8.37
C LYS A 101 23.69 0.17 -6.89
N LEU A 102 22.60 -0.23 -6.21
CA LEU A 102 22.33 0.11 -4.80
C LEU A 102 22.45 -1.10 -3.86
N GLY A 103 22.27 -2.31 -4.37
CA GLY A 103 22.40 -3.56 -3.63
C GLY A 103 22.58 -4.74 -4.55
N GLU A 104 22.31 -5.96 -4.07
CA GLU A 104 22.28 -7.15 -4.92
C GLU A 104 20.97 -7.28 -5.70
N ARG A 105 19.82 -6.94 -5.11
CA ARG A 105 18.48 -7.01 -5.74
C ARG A 105 17.63 -5.81 -5.34
N ILE A 106 16.83 -5.27 -6.27
CA ILE A 106 15.74 -4.34 -5.95
C ILE A 106 14.42 -5.00 -6.37
N LEU A 107 13.55 -5.21 -5.40
CA LEU A 107 12.31 -5.99 -5.55
C LEU A 107 11.04 -5.17 -5.27
N ALA A 108 11.17 -4.14 -4.42
CA ALA A 108 10.10 -3.22 -4.10
C ALA A 108 10.01 -2.11 -5.17
N GLY A 109 8.83 -1.51 -5.32
CA GLY A 109 8.72 -0.22 -6.00
C GLY A 109 9.46 0.88 -5.22
N ALA A 110 9.70 2.00 -5.88
CA ALA A 110 10.15 3.22 -5.23
C ALA A 110 8.98 4.13 -4.88
N SER A 111 9.23 5.11 -4.01
CA SER A 111 8.31 6.22 -3.74
C SER A 111 9.01 7.55 -3.96
N ILE A 112 8.28 8.54 -4.45
CA ILE A 112 8.79 9.84 -4.88
C ILE A 112 8.11 10.90 -4.01
N GLY A 113 8.90 11.64 -3.24
CA GLY A 113 8.41 12.75 -2.41
C GLY A 113 8.08 14.00 -3.24
N GLU A 114 7.33 14.91 -2.61
CA GLU A 114 6.98 16.23 -3.15
C GLU A 114 8.22 17.08 -3.57
N ASP A 115 9.35 16.90 -2.89
CA ASP A 115 10.63 17.55 -3.22
C ASP A 115 11.41 16.84 -4.34
N GLY A 116 10.82 15.82 -4.98
CA GLY A 116 11.45 14.97 -5.97
C GLY A 116 12.41 13.92 -5.41
N THR A 117 12.54 13.77 -4.09
CA THR A 117 13.39 12.72 -3.51
C THR A 117 12.81 11.34 -3.77
N ILE A 118 13.62 10.44 -4.33
CA ILE A 118 13.24 9.06 -4.59
C ILE A 118 13.73 8.17 -3.46
N TYR A 119 12.81 7.45 -2.82
CA TYR A 119 13.07 6.50 -1.76
C TYR A 119 12.93 5.08 -2.29
N VAL A 120 14.00 4.28 -2.21
CA VAL A 120 14.04 2.92 -2.75
C VAL A 120 14.73 1.95 -1.79
N ALA A 121 14.14 0.78 -1.65
CA ALA A 121 14.69 -0.33 -0.87
C ALA A 121 15.57 -1.22 -1.76
N ALA A 122 16.79 -1.53 -1.31
CA ALA A 122 17.66 -2.52 -1.96
C ALA A 122 18.09 -3.61 -0.97
N GLU A 123 18.10 -4.86 -1.45
CA GLU A 123 18.58 -6.02 -0.69
C GLU A 123 20.05 -6.27 -0.98
N GLY A 124 20.85 -6.52 0.04
CA GLY A 124 22.16 -7.15 -0.09
C GLY A 124 22.06 -8.67 -0.28
N ASN A 125 23.11 -9.38 0.14
CA ASN A 125 23.11 -10.83 0.17
C ASN A 125 22.04 -11.34 1.17
N ARG A 126 21.05 -12.11 0.69
CA ARG A 126 19.93 -12.63 1.50
C ARG A 126 20.33 -13.52 2.69
N PHE A 127 21.58 -13.98 2.70
CA PHE A 127 22.19 -14.80 3.75
C PHE A 127 23.01 -13.99 4.76
N GLU A 128 23.19 -12.69 4.54
CA GLU A 128 23.89 -11.76 5.42
C GLU A 128 22.88 -10.82 6.11
N THR A 129 23.26 -10.28 7.27
CA THR A 129 22.48 -9.32 8.06
C THR A 129 22.88 -7.86 7.78
N SER A 130 23.65 -7.63 6.72
CA SER A 130 24.25 -6.34 6.35
C SER A 130 24.11 -6.09 4.85
N GLY A 131 24.18 -4.83 4.43
CA GLY A 131 24.06 -4.42 3.03
C GLY A 131 22.63 -4.41 2.48
N HIS A 132 21.61 -4.59 3.32
CA HIS A 132 20.23 -4.23 3.01
C HIS A 132 19.99 -2.78 3.43
N GLY A 133 19.25 -2.00 2.66
CA GLY A 133 19.02 -0.62 3.06
C GLY A 133 17.94 0.13 2.30
N LEU A 134 17.47 1.19 2.94
CA LEU A 134 16.63 2.23 2.36
C LEU A 134 17.54 3.36 1.88
N PHE A 135 17.41 3.76 0.61
CA PHE A 135 18.19 4.83 0.00
C PHE A 135 17.28 6.00 -0.34
N ALA A 136 17.71 7.22 -0.03
CA ALA A 136 17.11 8.44 -0.53
C ALA A 136 18.01 9.04 -1.62
N LEU A 137 17.43 9.28 -2.80
CA LEU A 137 18.12 9.76 -4.00
C LEU A 137 17.56 11.12 -4.45
N THR A 138 18.40 11.95 -5.06
CA THR A 138 17.94 13.10 -5.85
C THR A 138 17.39 12.63 -7.21
N PRO A 139 16.64 13.48 -7.95
CA PRO A 139 16.29 13.23 -9.35
C PRO A 139 17.50 13.00 -10.28
N SER A 140 18.69 13.52 -9.95
CA SER A 140 19.95 13.22 -10.64
C SER A 140 20.56 11.86 -10.29
N GLY A 141 19.94 11.12 -9.37
CA GLY A 141 20.36 9.81 -8.88
C GLY A 141 21.41 9.85 -7.78
N ASP A 142 21.78 11.02 -7.26
CA ASP A 142 22.77 11.16 -6.18
C ASP A 142 22.18 10.73 -4.83
N VAL A 143 22.96 9.96 -4.06
CA VAL A 143 22.51 9.47 -2.75
C VAL A 143 22.54 10.61 -1.74
N LYS A 144 21.36 11.05 -1.27
CA LYS A 144 21.22 12.01 -0.16
C LYS A 144 21.65 11.35 1.15
N TRP A 145 21.14 10.15 1.40
CA TRP A 145 21.47 9.30 2.55
C TRP A 145 21.05 7.84 2.30
N SER A 146 21.52 6.95 3.16
CA SER A 146 21.09 5.54 3.22
C SER A 146 20.98 5.07 4.66
N VAL A 147 19.94 4.30 4.97
CA VAL A 147 19.76 3.61 6.27
C VAL A 147 19.99 2.13 6.05
N GLU A 148 20.93 1.53 6.78
CA GLU A 148 21.13 0.08 6.78
C GLU A 148 20.06 -0.61 7.63
N ALA A 149 19.48 -1.70 7.12
CA ALA A 149 18.51 -2.53 7.82
C ALA A 149 19.12 -3.90 8.15
N PRO A 150 18.80 -4.49 9.32
CA PRO A 150 19.38 -5.77 9.75
C PRO A 150 18.91 -6.97 8.90
N ALA A 151 17.88 -6.74 8.07
CA ALA A 151 17.29 -7.72 7.17
C ALA A 151 16.77 -7.04 5.89
N PRO A 152 16.49 -7.82 4.82
CA PRO A 152 16.02 -7.27 3.56
C PRO A 152 14.72 -6.47 3.66
N ILE A 153 14.62 -5.38 2.91
CA ILE A 153 13.40 -4.56 2.78
C ILE A 153 12.75 -4.90 1.43
N ARG A 154 11.51 -5.39 1.43
CA ARG A 154 10.70 -5.65 0.20
C ARG A 154 9.41 -4.86 0.14
N THR A 155 9.12 -4.07 1.16
CA THR A 155 8.00 -3.14 1.14
C THR A 155 8.40 -1.92 0.32
N THR A 156 7.49 -1.44 -0.53
CA THR A 156 7.60 -0.10 -1.11
C THR A 156 7.60 0.91 0.04
N PRO A 157 8.60 1.80 0.18
CA PRO A 157 8.63 2.78 1.27
C PRO A 157 7.42 3.71 1.20
N LEU A 158 6.85 4.08 2.35
CA LEU A 158 5.72 5.00 2.43
C LEU A 158 6.19 6.35 3.00
N ILE A 159 5.81 7.45 2.34
CA ILE A 159 6.23 8.81 2.69
C ILE A 159 5.07 9.52 3.42
N SER A 160 5.26 9.87 4.70
CA SER A 160 4.39 10.82 5.42
C SER A 160 4.95 12.25 5.33
N ALA A 161 4.34 13.19 6.03
CA ALA A 161 4.85 14.57 6.13
C ALA A 161 6.13 14.69 6.97
N ASP A 162 6.39 13.72 7.86
CA ASP A 162 7.43 13.76 8.89
C ASP A 162 8.34 12.53 8.95
N SER A 163 8.01 11.49 8.18
CA SER A 163 8.59 10.15 8.26
C SER A 163 8.65 9.45 6.90
N VAL A 164 9.58 8.51 6.76
CA VAL A 164 9.60 7.48 5.72
C VAL A 164 9.52 6.12 6.42
N LEU A 165 8.53 5.33 6.01
CA LEU A 165 8.07 4.13 6.69
C LEU A 165 8.35 2.89 5.85
N PHE A 166 8.87 1.81 6.46
CA PHE A 166 9.17 0.57 5.73
C PHE A 166 9.12 -0.65 6.65
N GLY A 167 8.73 -1.81 6.10
CA GLY A 167 8.79 -3.10 6.76
C GLY A 167 10.03 -3.89 6.36
N SER A 168 10.73 -4.48 7.33
CA SER A 168 11.91 -5.32 7.07
C SER A 168 11.65 -6.80 7.39
N TYR A 169 12.45 -7.68 6.80
CA TYR A 169 12.40 -9.14 6.97
C TYR A 169 12.91 -9.64 8.33
N ASP A 170 13.25 -8.73 9.23
CA ASP A 170 13.45 -8.96 10.67
C ASP A 170 12.09 -9.13 11.38
N GLY A 171 10.99 -8.75 10.73
CA GLY A 171 9.63 -8.75 11.25
C GLY A 171 9.18 -7.39 11.79
N ALA A 172 10.08 -6.39 11.82
CA ALA A 172 9.82 -5.08 12.39
C ALA A 172 9.40 -4.05 11.32
N PHE A 173 8.58 -3.09 11.78
CA PHE A 173 8.17 -1.94 10.99
C PHE A 173 8.90 -0.69 11.50
N HIS A 174 9.59 -0.01 10.59
CA HIS A 174 10.56 1.05 10.91
C HIS A 174 10.09 2.40 10.39
N ALA A 175 10.37 3.45 11.17
CA ALA A 175 10.19 4.83 10.76
C ALA A 175 11.50 5.61 10.88
N VAL A 176 11.88 6.29 9.81
CA VAL A 176 13.00 7.24 9.78
C VAL A 176 12.51 8.61 9.35
N SER A 177 13.21 9.67 9.71
CA SER A 177 12.91 11.03 9.23
C SER A 177 13.28 11.20 7.74
N PRO A 178 12.84 12.28 7.07
CA PRO A 178 13.25 12.60 5.69
C PRO A 178 14.76 12.84 5.50
N ASP A 179 15.53 13.00 6.57
CA ASP A 179 17.01 13.03 6.60
C ASP A 179 17.64 11.72 7.10
N GLY A 180 16.86 10.64 7.20
CA GLY A 180 17.35 9.28 7.45
C GLY A 180 17.69 8.95 8.90
N GLN A 181 17.25 9.75 9.88
CA GLN A 181 17.46 9.45 11.29
C GLN A 181 16.35 8.53 11.81
N PRO A 182 16.64 7.51 12.65
CA PRO A 182 15.61 6.65 13.21
C PRO A 182 14.67 7.45 14.13
N LEU A 183 13.37 7.30 13.92
CA LEU A 183 12.32 7.94 14.73
C LEU A 183 11.71 6.93 15.71
N TRP A 184 11.20 5.81 15.20
CA TRP A 184 10.60 4.75 15.98
C TRP A 184 10.64 3.40 15.24
N GLN A 185 10.48 2.32 15.98
CA GLN A 185 10.38 0.95 15.50
C GLN A 185 9.20 0.28 16.21
N TYR A 186 8.40 -0.48 15.46
CA TYR A 186 7.36 -1.35 15.98
C TYR A 186 7.76 -2.80 15.72
N ASP A 187 7.94 -3.55 16.82
CA ASP A 187 8.15 -4.99 16.81
C ASP A 187 6.80 -5.68 17.09
N PRO A 188 6.21 -6.41 16.13
CA PRO A 188 4.99 -7.17 16.39
C PRO A 188 5.30 -8.33 17.35
N GLU A 189 4.55 -8.43 18.44
CA GLU A 189 4.70 -9.51 19.40
C GLU A 189 4.44 -10.89 18.75
N ASP A 190 5.22 -11.91 19.15
CA ASP A 190 5.11 -13.33 18.73
C ASP A 190 5.61 -13.71 17.31
N LEU A 191 6.32 -12.82 16.60
CA LEU A 191 6.95 -13.17 15.31
C LEU A 191 8.29 -13.91 15.49
N SER A 192 8.22 -15.21 15.80
CA SER A 192 9.40 -16.06 16.06
C SER A 192 10.25 -16.42 14.81
N HIS A 193 9.92 -15.91 13.62
CA HIS A 193 10.54 -16.23 12.33
C HIS A 193 10.69 -14.98 11.44
N ARG A 194 11.49 -15.08 10.35
CA ARG A 194 11.65 -14.00 9.35
C ARG A 194 10.32 -13.74 8.62
N VAL A 195 9.56 -12.78 9.10
CA VAL A 195 8.28 -12.36 8.53
C VAL A 195 8.52 -11.32 7.45
N SER A 196 7.89 -11.51 6.28
CA SER A 196 7.77 -10.43 5.31
C SER A 196 6.54 -9.62 5.67
N LEU A 197 6.66 -8.30 5.69
CA LEU A 197 5.52 -7.41 5.79
C LEU A 197 5.02 -7.08 4.37
N SER A 198 3.73 -6.74 4.23
CA SER A 198 3.22 -6.14 2.98
C SER A 198 3.71 -4.69 2.87
N SER A 199 3.65 -4.09 1.68
CA SER A 199 3.85 -2.64 1.58
C SER A 199 2.79 -1.91 2.43
N PRO A 200 3.19 -0.91 3.23
CA PRO A 200 2.26 -0.17 4.07
C PRO A 200 1.43 0.83 3.28
N ALA A 201 0.24 1.12 3.78
CA ALA A 201 -0.60 2.24 3.37
C ALA A 201 -0.96 3.10 4.58
N MET A 202 -1.36 4.35 4.38
CA MET A 202 -1.73 5.26 5.47
C MET A 202 -2.99 6.06 5.15
N ALA A 203 -3.90 6.12 6.12
CA ALA A 203 -5.12 6.90 6.06
C ALA A 203 -4.86 8.40 6.33
N ARG A 204 -5.84 9.23 5.97
CA ARG A 204 -5.79 10.69 6.13
C ARG A 204 -5.62 11.17 7.58
N ASP A 205 -5.94 10.33 8.56
CA ASP A 205 -5.76 10.62 9.99
C ASP A 205 -4.35 10.23 10.52
N GLY A 206 -3.49 9.67 9.66
CA GLY A 206 -2.16 9.19 10.02
C GLY A 206 -2.12 7.75 10.54
N THR A 207 -3.23 7.00 10.48
CA THR A 207 -3.22 5.56 10.79
C THR A 207 -2.54 4.79 9.68
N ILE A 208 -1.55 3.96 10.03
CA ILE A 208 -0.72 3.16 9.13
C ILE A 208 -1.20 1.71 9.17
N TYR A 209 -1.42 1.10 8.02
CA TYR A 209 -1.86 -0.29 7.86
C TYR A 209 -0.85 -1.11 7.08
N PHE A 210 -0.59 -2.34 7.52
CA PHE A 210 0.20 -3.33 6.79
C PHE A 210 -0.19 -4.76 7.20
N GLY A 211 -0.04 -5.70 6.29
CA GLY A 211 -0.19 -7.13 6.53
C GLY A 211 1.12 -7.78 6.97
N ASP A 212 1.01 -8.91 7.68
CA ASP A 212 2.14 -9.73 8.11
C ASP A 212 1.94 -11.24 7.83
N HIS A 213 3.05 -12.00 7.87
CA HIS A 213 3.04 -13.47 7.82
C HIS A 213 2.76 -14.12 9.20
N GLY A 214 2.39 -13.35 10.22
CA GLY A 214 1.71 -13.88 11.40
C GLY A 214 0.24 -14.22 11.12
N GLY A 215 -0.30 -13.75 10.00
CA GLY A 215 -1.72 -13.86 9.67
C GLY A 215 -2.53 -12.75 10.31
N ALA A 216 -2.06 -11.50 10.18
CA ALA A 216 -2.82 -10.35 10.63
C ALA A 216 -2.65 -9.13 9.72
N LEU A 217 -3.69 -8.29 9.71
CA LEU A 217 -3.62 -6.88 9.32
C LEU A 217 -3.37 -6.07 10.61
N GLN A 218 -2.26 -5.35 10.64
CA GLN A 218 -1.88 -4.45 11.73
C GLN A 218 -2.33 -3.02 11.44
N ALA A 219 -2.69 -2.28 12.49
CA ALA A 219 -2.90 -0.83 12.45
C ALA A 219 -2.06 -0.13 13.52
N LEU A 220 -1.23 0.83 13.11
CA LEU A 220 -0.45 1.70 14.00
C LEU A 220 -0.94 3.15 13.88
N SER A 221 -0.90 3.93 14.96
CA SER A 221 -0.94 5.39 14.84
C SER A 221 0.39 5.94 14.29
N SER A 222 0.39 7.19 13.82
CA SER A 222 1.55 7.85 13.19
C SER A 222 2.84 7.87 14.03
N ASN A 223 2.74 7.65 15.35
CA ASN A 223 3.86 7.54 16.28
C ASN A 223 4.32 6.09 16.56
N GLY A 224 3.85 5.11 15.76
CA GLY A 224 4.24 3.70 15.85
C GLY A 224 3.52 2.88 16.92
N ALA A 225 2.61 3.47 17.69
CA ALA A 225 1.83 2.71 18.68
C ALA A 225 0.73 1.89 18.01
N ARG A 226 0.58 0.62 18.39
CA ARG A 226 -0.49 -0.26 17.87
C ARG A 226 -1.87 0.27 18.25
N ALA A 227 -2.66 0.62 17.25
CA ALA A 227 -4.06 1.00 17.40
C ALA A 227 -4.96 -0.24 17.52
N TRP A 228 -4.82 -1.18 16.59
CA TRP A 228 -5.53 -2.47 16.58
C TRP A 228 -4.81 -3.51 15.71
N SER A 229 -5.33 -4.73 15.69
CA SER A 229 -4.95 -5.77 14.72
C SER A 229 -6.16 -6.66 14.41
N PHE A 230 -6.30 -7.09 13.17
CA PHE A 230 -7.31 -8.05 12.74
C PHE A 230 -6.64 -9.35 12.29
N PRO A 231 -6.95 -10.51 12.90
CA PRO A 231 -6.38 -11.80 12.52
C PRO A 231 -7.07 -12.37 11.27
N THR A 232 -6.28 -13.02 10.42
CA THR A 232 -6.68 -13.82 9.26
C THR A 232 -6.21 -15.28 9.46
N ASP A 233 -6.64 -16.21 8.61
CA ASP A 233 -6.31 -17.64 8.79
C ASP A 233 -4.99 -18.06 8.06
N ASP A 234 -4.43 -17.18 7.22
CA ASP A 234 -3.10 -17.31 6.59
C ASP A 234 -2.49 -15.89 6.36
N TYR A 235 -1.30 -15.81 5.77
CA TYR A 235 -0.51 -14.58 5.60
C TYR A 235 -1.24 -13.47 4.84
N VAL A 236 -1.10 -12.23 5.35
CA VAL A 236 -1.58 -11.02 4.68
C VAL A 236 -0.44 -10.40 3.87
N ARG A 237 -0.40 -10.71 2.57
CA ARG A 237 0.67 -10.27 1.66
C ARG A 237 0.32 -9.08 0.80
N ALA A 238 -0.96 -8.94 0.48
CA ALA A 238 -1.46 -7.79 -0.26
C ALA A 238 -1.20 -6.50 0.53
N ALA A 239 -0.75 -5.45 -0.15
CA ALA A 239 -0.73 -4.11 0.42
C ALA A 239 -2.19 -3.65 0.66
N PRO A 240 -2.56 -3.16 1.85
CA PRO A 240 -3.94 -2.73 2.11
C PRO A 240 -4.29 -1.48 1.30
N SER A 241 -5.43 -1.44 0.61
CA SER A 241 -5.96 -0.19 0.04
C SER A 241 -7.03 0.42 0.95
N ILE A 242 -7.20 1.74 0.90
CA ILE A 242 -8.02 2.51 1.83
C ILE A 242 -9.03 3.33 1.02
N GLY A 243 -10.29 2.93 1.12
CA GLY A 243 -11.42 3.62 0.51
C GLY A 243 -11.65 5.02 1.08
N ARG A 244 -12.45 5.82 0.36
CA ARG A 244 -12.73 7.22 0.71
C ARG A 244 -13.49 7.41 2.02
N ASP A 245 -14.24 6.39 2.42
CA ASP A 245 -14.94 6.31 3.71
C ASP A 245 -14.03 5.78 4.84
N GLY A 246 -12.75 5.52 4.56
CA GLY A 246 -11.79 4.95 5.49
C GLY A 246 -11.80 3.41 5.55
N THR A 247 -12.63 2.72 4.75
CA THR A 247 -12.64 1.26 4.71
C THR A 247 -11.29 0.72 4.25
N VAL A 248 -10.69 -0.18 5.04
CA VAL A 248 -9.43 -0.84 4.70
C VAL A 248 -9.74 -2.16 4.01
N TYR A 249 -9.22 -2.35 2.81
CA TYR A 249 -9.41 -3.53 1.99
C TYR A 249 -8.11 -4.31 1.86
N VAL A 250 -8.14 -5.63 2.08
CA VAL A 250 -6.94 -6.47 2.00
C VAL A 250 -7.25 -7.91 1.60
N GLY A 251 -6.39 -8.48 0.77
CA GLY A 251 -6.39 -9.91 0.42
C GLY A 251 -5.53 -10.73 1.37
N SER A 252 -6.01 -11.93 1.73
CA SER A 252 -5.29 -12.91 2.54
C SER A 252 -4.95 -14.17 1.73
N ASN A 253 -3.92 -14.89 2.17
CA ASN A 253 -3.56 -16.18 1.58
C ASN A 253 -4.56 -17.31 1.88
N ASP A 254 -5.44 -17.14 2.87
CA ASP A 254 -6.54 -18.09 3.17
C ASP A 254 -7.60 -18.13 2.05
N GLY A 255 -7.54 -17.17 1.10
CA GLY A 255 -8.44 -17.05 -0.03
C GLY A 255 -9.57 -16.04 0.17
N THR A 256 -9.61 -15.39 1.33
CA THR A 256 -10.60 -14.39 1.70
C THR A 256 -10.10 -12.98 1.42
N PHE A 257 -10.98 -12.16 0.85
CA PHE A 257 -10.82 -10.72 0.75
C PHE A 257 -11.61 -10.06 1.88
N TYR A 258 -10.96 -9.19 2.65
CA TYR A 258 -11.55 -8.54 3.82
C TYR A 258 -11.72 -7.04 3.59
N ALA A 259 -12.86 -6.51 4.04
CA ALA A 259 -13.09 -5.08 4.21
C ALA A 259 -13.34 -4.77 5.69
N LEU A 260 -12.58 -3.84 6.24
CA LEU A 260 -12.63 -3.46 7.64
C LEU A 260 -12.98 -1.97 7.78
N ASN A 261 -13.71 -1.64 8.83
CA ASN A 261 -13.91 -0.25 9.24
C ASN A 261 -12.60 0.31 9.83
N PRO A 262 -12.42 1.64 9.90
CA PRO A 262 -11.21 2.27 10.48
C PRO A 262 -10.88 1.86 11.94
N ASP A 263 -11.86 1.33 12.68
CA ASP A 263 -11.69 0.84 14.05
C ASP A 263 -11.23 -0.64 14.14
N GLY A 264 -10.97 -1.28 12.99
CA GLY A 264 -10.55 -2.67 12.89
C GLY A 264 -11.69 -3.69 12.94
N SER A 265 -12.95 -3.25 13.04
CA SER A 265 -14.10 -4.15 12.97
C SER A 265 -14.36 -4.61 11.52
N LEU A 266 -14.67 -5.89 11.34
CA LEU A 266 -15.02 -6.44 10.03
C LEU A 266 -16.29 -5.77 9.49
N LYS A 267 -16.20 -5.17 8.30
CA LYS A 267 -17.32 -4.59 7.55
C LYS A 267 -18.00 -5.65 6.70
N TRP A 268 -17.21 -6.40 5.93
CA TRP A 268 -17.62 -7.57 5.14
C TRP A 268 -16.40 -8.40 4.72
N SER A 269 -16.64 -9.63 4.25
CA SER A 269 -15.62 -10.51 3.67
C SER A 269 -16.15 -11.27 2.46
N PHE A 270 -15.27 -11.64 1.52
CA PHE A 270 -15.60 -12.35 0.28
C PHE A 270 -14.61 -13.50 0.03
N GLU A 271 -15.09 -14.72 -0.16
CA GLU A 271 -14.26 -15.91 -0.39
C GLU A 271 -14.00 -16.15 -1.88
N THR A 272 -12.74 -16.41 -2.26
CA THR A 272 -12.34 -16.82 -3.61
C THR A 272 -11.84 -18.28 -3.66
N GLY A 273 -11.53 -18.81 -4.84
CA GLY A 273 -11.06 -20.19 -4.99
C GLY A 273 -9.59 -20.43 -4.60
N GLY A 274 -8.86 -19.40 -4.16
CA GLY A 274 -7.43 -19.49 -3.87
C GLY A 274 -6.86 -18.20 -3.27
N ARG A 275 -5.60 -18.27 -2.81
CA ARG A 275 -4.91 -17.17 -2.12
C ARG A 275 -4.97 -15.82 -2.85
N ILE A 276 -5.05 -14.72 -2.10
CA ILE A 276 -5.09 -13.36 -2.65
C ILE A 276 -3.80 -12.61 -2.27
N ASP A 277 -2.74 -12.78 -3.08
CA ASP A 277 -1.50 -11.99 -2.95
C ASP A 277 -1.66 -10.55 -3.51
N SER A 278 -2.66 -10.32 -4.38
CA SER A 278 -2.86 -9.09 -5.15
C SER A 278 -3.42 -7.95 -4.29
N PRO A 279 -2.75 -6.77 -4.21
CA PRO A 279 -3.36 -5.55 -3.70
C PRO A 279 -4.58 -5.17 -4.54
N ALA A 280 -5.62 -4.63 -3.90
CA ALA A 280 -6.82 -4.22 -4.61
C ALA A 280 -6.77 -2.75 -5.04
N ALA A 281 -7.15 -2.48 -6.28
CA ALA A 281 -7.35 -1.13 -6.81
C ALA A 281 -8.83 -0.71 -6.66
N ILE A 282 -9.07 0.52 -6.21
CA ILE A 282 -10.42 1.04 -5.91
C ILE A 282 -10.77 2.16 -6.90
N ALA A 283 -11.81 1.96 -7.69
CA ALA A 283 -12.30 2.98 -8.63
C ALA A 283 -13.01 4.16 -7.93
N PRO A 284 -13.17 5.31 -8.61
CA PRO A 284 -13.87 6.48 -8.06
C PRO A 284 -15.31 6.23 -7.60
N ASP A 285 -16.00 5.27 -8.21
CA ASP A 285 -17.36 4.85 -7.88
C ASP A 285 -17.44 3.85 -6.69
N GLY A 286 -16.28 3.39 -6.21
CA GLY A 286 -16.16 2.42 -5.13
C GLY A 286 -16.15 0.95 -5.57
N ALA A 287 -16.06 0.64 -6.87
CA ALA A 287 -15.76 -0.71 -7.31
C ALA A 287 -14.33 -1.12 -6.90
N VAL A 288 -14.16 -2.36 -6.43
CA VAL A 288 -12.90 -2.90 -5.90
C VAL A 288 -12.42 -4.04 -6.78
N TYR A 289 -11.23 -3.90 -7.37
CA TYR A 289 -10.65 -4.86 -8.32
C TYR A 289 -9.41 -5.54 -7.75
N PHE A 290 -9.33 -6.87 -7.81
CA PHE A 290 -8.16 -7.64 -7.34
C PHE A 290 -8.00 -8.99 -8.04
N GLY A 291 -6.77 -9.48 -8.09
CA GLY A 291 -6.42 -10.81 -8.59
C GLY A 291 -6.49 -11.91 -7.53
N SER A 292 -6.95 -13.10 -7.90
CA SER A 292 -6.84 -14.31 -7.05
C SER A 292 -5.96 -15.39 -7.68
N GLY A 293 -5.33 -16.19 -6.82
CA GLY A 293 -4.56 -17.38 -7.17
C GLY A 293 -5.40 -18.51 -7.78
N ASP A 294 -6.73 -18.38 -7.82
CA ASP A 294 -7.63 -19.25 -8.59
C ASP A 294 -7.62 -18.97 -10.11
N GLY A 295 -6.94 -17.91 -10.54
CA GLY A 295 -6.78 -17.55 -11.95
C GLY A 295 -7.82 -16.56 -12.47
N LYS A 296 -8.48 -15.82 -11.58
CA LYS A 296 -9.44 -14.77 -11.93
C LYS A 296 -8.98 -13.35 -11.53
N LEU A 297 -9.53 -12.38 -12.25
CA LEU A 297 -9.71 -11.01 -11.81
C LEU A 297 -11.15 -10.87 -11.29
N TYR A 298 -11.30 -10.28 -10.10
CA TYR A 298 -12.58 -10.02 -9.44
C TYR A 298 -12.91 -8.53 -9.46
N ALA A 299 -14.21 -8.21 -9.52
CA ALA A 299 -14.76 -6.89 -9.24
C ALA A 299 -15.88 -7.00 -8.21
N LEU A 300 -15.69 -6.35 -7.06
CA LEU A 300 -16.70 -6.25 -6.00
C LEU A 300 -17.26 -4.83 -5.93
N THR A 301 -18.47 -4.70 -5.41
CA THR A 301 -19.03 -3.42 -4.93
C THR A 301 -18.37 -3.00 -3.61
N SER A 302 -18.56 -1.73 -3.22
CA SER A 302 -18.08 -1.21 -1.92
C SER A 302 -18.73 -1.86 -0.69
N ASP A 303 -19.86 -2.55 -0.85
CA ASP A 303 -20.53 -3.38 0.15
C ASP A 303 -20.25 -4.90 0.02
N GLY A 304 -19.34 -5.30 -0.89
CA GLY A 304 -18.77 -6.66 -0.94
C GLY A 304 -19.52 -7.67 -1.80
N ALA A 305 -20.50 -7.24 -2.61
CA ALA A 305 -21.15 -8.09 -3.58
C ALA A 305 -20.29 -8.25 -4.84
N GLU A 306 -20.26 -9.45 -5.43
CA GLU A 306 -19.60 -9.67 -6.73
C GLU A 306 -20.39 -8.98 -7.86
N ASN A 307 -19.77 -8.01 -8.51
CA ASN A 307 -20.25 -7.47 -9.79
C ASN A 307 -19.96 -8.48 -10.90
N TRP A 308 -18.71 -8.94 -10.97
CA TRP A 308 -18.24 -9.95 -11.91
C TRP A 308 -16.92 -10.60 -11.47
N SER A 309 -16.63 -11.77 -12.02
CA SER A 309 -15.29 -12.35 -12.02
C SER A 309 -14.97 -13.01 -13.36
N VAL A 310 -13.74 -12.80 -13.84
CA VAL A 310 -13.29 -13.24 -15.17
C VAL A 310 -11.98 -14.00 -15.09
N ALA A 311 -11.91 -15.16 -15.76
CA ALA A 311 -10.68 -15.95 -15.81
C ALA A 311 -9.64 -15.25 -16.71
N VAL A 312 -8.43 -15.03 -16.21
CA VAL A 312 -7.39 -14.32 -16.99
C VAL A 312 -6.70 -15.23 -18.01
N GLY A 313 -6.58 -16.52 -17.72
CA GLY A 313 -6.13 -17.52 -18.69
C GLY A 313 -5.83 -18.87 -18.05
N LYS A 314 -5.62 -19.90 -18.88
CA LYS A 314 -5.37 -21.26 -18.38
C LYS A 314 -3.99 -21.37 -17.74
N GLY A 315 -3.95 -21.51 -16.42
CA GLY A 315 -2.71 -21.59 -15.65
C GLY A 315 -2.04 -20.23 -15.40
N LEU A 316 -2.76 -19.14 -15.66
CA LEU A 316 -2.36 -17.78 -15.32
C LEU A 316 -3.08 -17.31 -14.06
N ILE A 317 -2.42 -16.44 -13.29
CA ILE A 317 -2.97 -15.71 -12.14
C ILE A 317 -2.60 -14.22 -12.25
N VAL A 318 -3.40 -13.35 -11.63
CA VAL A 318 -3.01 -11.96 -11.37
C VAL A 318 -2.40 -11.89 -9.98
N PHE A 319 -1.11 -11.57 -9.91
CA PHE A 319 -0.34 -11.50 -8.65
C PHE A 319 -0.08 -10.06 -8.21
N ALA A 320 0.13 -9.15 -9.16
CA ALA A 320 0.35 -7.73 -8.91
C ALA A 320 -0.96 -6.98 -8.65
N SER A 321 -0.89 -5.70 -8.25
CA SER A 321 -2.07 -4.83 -8.21
C SER A 321 -2.56 -4.56 -9.64
N PRO A 322 -3.88 -4.50 -9.90
CA PRO A 322 -4.39 -3.84 -11.09
C PRO A 322 -3.99 -2.35 -11.10
N ALA A 323 -3.95 -1.75 -12.29
CA ALA A 323 -3.95 -0.29 -12.46
C ALA A 323 -5.20 0.17 -13.19
N LEU A 324 -5.69 1.36 -12.86
CA LEU A 324 -6.93 1.94 -13.38
C LEU A 324 -6.62 3.19 -14.20
N ALA A 325 -7.07 3.25 -15.45
CA ALA A 325 -7.04 4.47 -16.24
C ALA A 325 -8.26 5.36 -15.98
N ARG A 326 -8.10 6.66 -16.27
CA ARG A 326 -9.18 7.67 -16.27
C ARG A 326 -10.32 7.36 -17.25
N ASP A 327 -10.11 6.49 -18.25
CA ASP A 327 -11.16 5.99 -19.17
C ASP A 327 -11.94 4.79 -18.62
N GLY A 328 -11.57 4.27 -17.44
CA GLY A 328 -12.10 3.03 -16.86
C GLY A 328 -11.38 1.75 -17.31
N GLY A 329 -10.30 1.83 -18.09
CA GLY A 329 -9.47 0.67 -18.42
C GLY A 329 -8.80 0.07 -17.17
N ILE A 330 -8.90 -1.25 -17.01
CA ILE A 330 -8.30 -2.01 -15.92
C ILE A 330 -7.15 -2.84 -16.49
N TYR A 331 -5.91 -2.57 -16.09
CA TYR A 331 -4.72 -3.24 -16.62
C TYR A 331 -4.13 -4.20 -15.59
N VAL A 332 -3.86 -5.44 -16.02
CA VAL A 332 -3.26 -6.48 -15.17
C VAL A 332 -2.13 -7.23 -15.86
N GLY A 333 -1.04 -7.43 -15.14
CA GLY A 333 0.01 -8.38 -15.48
C GLY A 333 -0.33 -9.79 -14.98
N THR A 334 0.06 -10.82 -15.73
CA THR A 334 -0.14 -12.22 -15.32
C THR A 334 1.17 -12.97 -15.02
N THR A 335 1.06 -13.97 -14.15
CA THR A 335 2.14 -14.91 -13.81
C THR A 335 1.62 -16.34 -13.86
N GLY A 336 2.51 -17.34 -13.86
CA GLY A 336 2.12 -18.74 -13.80
C GLY A 336 1.52 -19.14 -12.43
N THR A 337 0.75 -20.24 -12.39
CA THR A 337 0.28 -20.83 -11.13
C THR A 337 1.41 -21.52 -10.37
N ALA A 338 1.68 -21.11 -9.13
CA ALA A 338 2.41 -21.96 -8.18
C ALA A 338 1.47 -22.99 -7.57
N PRO A 339 1.79 -24.31 -7.66
CA PRO A 339 1.20 -25.30 -6.77
C PRO A 339 1.40 -24.88 -5.31
N LEU A 340 0.39 -25.12 -4.47
CA LEU A 340 0.50 -24.86 -3.03
C LEU A 340 1.72 -25.59 -2.46
N GLY A 341 2.63 -24.82 -1.83
CA GLY A 341 3.90 -25.32 -1.31
C GLY A 341 5.10 -25.28 -2.27
N SER A 342 4.98 -24.81 -3.51
CA SER A 342 6.15 -24.54 -4.39
C SER A 342 6.64 -23.10 -4.27
N SER A 343 7.96 -22.91 -4.37
CA SER A 343 8.61 -21.59 -4.45
C SER A 343 8.84 -21.11 -5.89
N GLN A 344 8.41 -21.91 -6.88
CA GLN A 344 8.57 -21.67 -8.31
C GLN A 344 7.23 -21.98 -8.99
N PRO A 345 6.53 -20.95 -9.53
CA PRO A 345 5.35 -21.16 -10.37
C PRO A 345 5.60 -22.06 -11.59
N GLN A 346 4.55 -22.74 -12.05
CA GLN A 346 4.60 -23.51 -13.29
C GLN A 346 4.86 -22.56 -14.45
N GLN A 347 5.87 -22.89 -15.25
CA GLN A 347 6.06 -22.26 -16.54
C GLN A 347 4.92 -22.69 -17.48
N VAL A 348 4.10 -21.72 -17.89
CA VAL A 348 3.17 -21.86 -19.00
C VAL A 348 3.79 -21.32 -20.29
N ALA A 349 3.21 -21.66 -21.44
CA ALA A 349 3.78 -21.39 -22.76
C ALA A 349 3.80 -19.89 -23.14
N SER A 350 2.95 -19.08 -22.49
CA SER A 350 2.86 -17.63 -22.69
C SER A 350 2.24 -16.99 -21.45
N TYR A 351 2.67 -15.76 -21.16
CA TYR A 351 2.04 -14.85 -20.19
C TYR A 351 1.42 -13.71 -20.98
N SER A 352 0.60 -12.91 -20.32
CA SER A 352 -0.12 -11.83 -20.96
C SER A 352 -0.23 -10.62 -20.06
N PHE A 353 -0.05 -9.44 -20.63
CA PHE A 353 -0.57 -8.21 -20.06
C PHE A 353 -1.96 -7.96 -20.67
N ILE A 354 -2.97 -7.75 -19.84
CA ILE A 354 -4.39 -7.79 -20.27
C ILE A 354 -5.09 -6.52 -19.82
N ALA A 355 -5.89 -5.93 -20.72
CA ALA A 355 -6.81 -4.85 -20.40
C ALA A 355 -8.26 -5.36 -20.36
N PHE A 356 -9.00 -4.91 -19.34
CA PHE A 356 -10.43 -5.09 -19.21
C PHE A 356 -11.14 -3.73 -19.17
N ASP A 357 -12.44 -3.72 -19.46
CA ASP A 357 -13.32 -2.58 -19.19
C ASP A 357 -13.97 -2.72 -17.78
N PRO A 358 -14.71 -1.71 -17.29
CA PRO A 358 -15.38 -1.78 -15.99
C PRO A 358 -16.44 -2.88 -15.85
N ASN A 359 -16.91 -3.46 -16.97
CA ASN A 359 -17.90 -4.54 -17.01
C ASN A 359 -17.25 -5.93 -16.95
N GLY A 360 -15.91 -6.01 -17.01
CA GLY A 360 -15.15 -7.26 -17.02
C GLY A 360 -14.90 -7.83 -18.42
N ASP A 361 -15.28 -7.11 -19.48
CA ASP A 361 -15.01 -7.51 -20.86
C ASP A 361 -13.54 -7.20 -21.21
N ARG A 362 -12.86 -8.18 -21.83
CA ARG A 362 -11.44 -8.03 -22.23
C ARG A 362 -11.34 -7.07 -23.42
N LYS A 363 -10.74 -5.88 -23.21
CA LYS A 363 -10.45 -4.88 -24.27
C LYS A 363 -9.40 -5.43 -25.25
N TRP A 364 -8.28 -5.91 -24.72
CA TRP A 364 -7.15 -6.43 -25.51
C TRP A 364 -6.21 -7.29 -24.65
N GLU A 365 -5.25 -7.94 -25.32
CA GLU A 365 -4.24 -8.81 -24.71
C GLU A 365 -2.90 -8.65 -25.44
N PHE A 366 -1.83 -8.36 -24.68
CA PHE A 366 -0.46 -8.28 -25.17
C PHE A 366 0.34 -9.50 -24.67
N PRO A 367 0.71 -10.45 -25.56
CA PRO A 367 1.37 -11.69 -25.16
C PRO A 367 2.88 -11.50 -24.91
N LEU A 368 3.39 -12.14 -23.86
CA LEU A 368 4.76 -12.05 -23.37
C LEU A 368 5.36 -13.44 -23.10
N SER A 369 6.68 -13.52 -23.22
CA SER A 369 7.43 -14.78 -22.97
C SER A 369 7.78 -15.00 -21.50
N GLN A 370 7.76 -13.92 -20.70
CA GLN A 370 8.06 -13.93 -19.26
C GLN A 370 6.95 -13.25 -18.44
N TRP A 371 7.06 -13.40 -17.13
CA TRP A 371 6.01 -13.11 -16.17
C TRP A 371 5.96 -11.61 -15.85
N ILE A 372 4.78 -11.07 -15.58
CA ILE A 372 4.61 -9.68 -15.14
C ILE A 372 4.30 -9.68 -13.65
N ARG A 373 5.30 -9.29 -12.84
CA ARG A 373 5.17 -9.18 -11.38
C ARG A 373 5.15 -7.75 -10.86
N SER A 374 5.71 -6.80 -11.63
CA SER A 374 5.52 -5.38 -11.38
C SER A 374 4.04 -5.02 -11.44
N SER A 375 3.53 -4.21 -10.50
CA SER A 375 2.23 -3.57 -10.70
C SER A 375 2.39 -2.48 -11.76
N PRO A 376 1.51 -2.41 -12.78
CA PRO A 376 1.63 -1.39 -13.82
C PRO A 376 1.39 0.03 -13.28
N ALA A 377 1.95 1.02 -13.96
CA ALA A 377 1.69 2.45 -13.76
C ALA A 377 1.03 3.04 -15.02
N VAL A 378 0.09 3.97 -14.85
CA VAL A 378 -0.69 4.56 -15.96
C VAL A 378 -0.60 6.07 -15.91
N VAL A 379 -0.25 6.70 -17.03
CA VAL A 379 -0.11 8.18 -17.16
C VAL A 379 -1.33 8.84 -17.82
N SER A 380 -1.28 10.16 -18.00
CA SER A 380 -2.46 10.99 -18.31
C SER A 380 -3.18 10.65 -19.62
N ASP A 381 -2.46 10.16 -20.63
CA ASP A 381 -3.03 9.75 -21.93
C ASP A 381 -3.47 8.27 -21.94
N GLY A 382 -3.34 7.58 -20.81
CA GLY A 382 -3.65 6.17 -20.63
C GLY A 382 -2.55 5.21 -21.08
N THR A 383 -1.35 5.71 -21.46
CA THR A 383 -0.17 4.86 -21.65
C THR A 383 0.16 4.12 -20.36
N VAL A 384 0.45 2.82 -20.48
CA VAL A 384 0.73 1.93 -19.35
C VAL A 384 2.15 1.40 -19.39
N TYR A 385 2.86 1.53 -18.25
CA TYR A 385 4.23 1.07 -18.05
C TYR A 385 4.28 -0.12 -17.11
N PHE A 386 5.05 -1.16 -17.46
CA PHE A 386 5.28 -2.32 -16.62
C PHE A 386 6.61 -3.01 -16.96
N GLY A 387 7.15 -3.77 -16.00
CA GLY A 387 8.37 -4.56 -16.16
C GLY A 387 8.09 -6.05 -16.36
N GLY A 388 8.82 -6.66 -17.28
CA GLY A 388 8.84 -8.11 -17.48
C GLY A 388 9.98 -8.81 -16.75
N TRP A 389 9.79 -10.10 -16.45
CA TRP A 389 10.84 -10.99 -15.94
C TRP A 389 11.95 -11.29 -16.96
N ASP A 390 11.81 -10.84 -18.20
CA ASP A 390 12.83 -10.79 -19.24
C ASP A 390 13.82 -9.61 -19.08
N GLY A 391 13.56 -8.69 -18.14
CA GLY A 391 14.40 -7.51 -17.90
C GLY A 391 14.04 -6.32 -18.79
N VAL A 392 12.84 -6.32 -19.37
CA VAL A 392 12.37 -5.31 -20.30
C VAL A 392 11.29 -4.44 -19.63
N LEU A 393 11.46 -3.11 -19.71
CA LEU A 393 10.44 -2.13 -19.40
C LEU A 393 9.61 -1.88 -20.67
N TYR A 394 8.29 -2.07 -20.57
CA TYR A 394 7.35 -1.93 -21.67
C TYR A 394 6.49 -0.67 -21.53
N ALA A 395 6.09 -0.11 -22.67
CA ALA A 395 5.06 0.92 -22.78
C ALA A 395 3.99 0.52 -23.81
N LEU A 396 2.74 0.38 -23.38
CA LEU A 396 1.60 0.12 -24.27
C LEU A 396 0.63 1.30 -24.29
N SER A 397 -0.03 1.53 -25.42
CA SER A 397 -1.13 2.49 -25.54
C SER A 397 -2.42 2.01 -24.83
N PRO A 398 -3.42 2.88 -24.63
CA PRO A 398 -4.75 2.48 -24.13
C PRO A 398 -5.44 1.39 -24.96
N GLU A 399 -5.08 1.28 -26.23
CA GLU A 399 -5.56 0.29 -27.22
C GLU A 399 -4.74 -1.00 -27.24
N GLY A 400 -3.64 -1.07 -26.49
CA GLY A 400 -2.76 -2.24 -26.40
C GLY A 400 -1.65 -2.29 -27.45
N GLU A 401 -1.41 -1.19 -28.17
CA GLU A 401 -0.32 -1.09 -29.14
C GLU A 401 1.01 -0.83 -28.41
N LEU A 402 2.08 -1.55 -28.78
CA LEU A 402 3.42 -1.33 -28.24
C LEU A 402 3.95 0.02 -28.73
N ARG A 403 4.12 0.98 -27.81
CA ARG A 403 4.81 2.25 -28.10
C ARG A 403 6.31 2.04 -28.15
N TRP A 404 6.87 1.43 -27.10
CA TRP A 404 8.28 1.09 -27.01
C TRP A 404 8.54 0.00 -25.98
N GLU A 405 9.71 -0.61 -26.08
CA GLU A 405 10.30 -1.51 -25.09
C GLU A 405 11.75 -1.09 -24.84
N THR A 406 12.27 -1.27 -23.63
CA THR A 406 13.66 -0.95 -23.27
C THR A 406 14.23 -2.00 -22.34
N ILE A 407 15.33 -2.63 -22.76
CA ILE A 407 16.09 -3.60 -21.96
C ILE A 407 16.89 -2.83 -20.90
N LEU A 408 16.73 -3.19 -19.62
CA LEU A 408 17.43 -2.55 -18.51
C LEU A 408 18.64 -3.37 -18.06
N GLY A 409 19.79 -3.13 -18.71
CA GLY A 409 21.09 -3.72 -18.37
C GLY A 409 21.68 -4.61 -19.46
N ASP A 410 22.72 -5.36 -19.09
CA ASP A 410 23.43 -6.31 -19.96
C ASP A 410 22.96 -7.75 -19.71
N ALA A 411 22.34 -8.37 -20.71
CA ALA A 411 21.68 -9.68 -20.61
C ALA A 411 22.64 -10.89 -20.53
N PRO A 412 22.21 -12.08 -19.99
CA PRO A 412 20.83 -12.45 -19.66
C PRO A 412 20.57 -12.99 -18.23
N VAL A 413 19.28 -13.14 -17.91
CA VAL A 413 18.66 -13.81 -16.74
C VAL A 413 18.73 -13.06 -15.39
N GLU A 414 19.81 -12.35 -15.05
CA GLU A 414 19.91 -11.69 -13.73
C GLU A 414 19.14 -10.35 -13.61
N GLN A 415 18.41 -9.91 -14.64
CA GLN A 415 17.82 -8.55 -14.72
C GLN A 415 16.28 -8.47 -14.65
N ALA A 416 15.58 -9.53 -14.24
CA ALA A 416 14.12 -9.52 -14.09
C ALA A 416 13.59 -8.27 -13.34
N ILE A 417 12.56 -7.63 -13.87
CA ILE A 417 11.91 -6.49 -13.23
C ILE A 417 10.73 -7.00 -12.40
N GLU A 418 10.94 -7.12 -11.08
CA GLU A 418 9.85 -7.38 -10.11
C GLU A 418 9.33 -6.08 -9.48
N ALA A 419 10.16 -5.03 -9.40
CA ALA A 419 9.77 -3.74 -8.86
C ALA A 419 8.68 -3.08 -9.73
N SER A 420 7.62 -2.59 -9.10
CA SER A 420 6.64 -1.72 -9.77
C SER A 420 7.32 -0.41 -10.19
N PRO A 421 7.20 0.05 -11.45
CA PRO A 421 7.65 1.38 -11.84
C PRO A 421 6.92 2.45 -11.04
N ALA A 422 7.66 3.46 -10.55
CA ALA A 422 7.11 4.68 -10.00
C ALA A 422 7.35 5.81 -11.00
N VAL A 423 6.34 6.64 -11.25
CA VAL A 423 6.39 7.68 -12.29
C VAL A 423 6.27 9.06 -11.64
N ALA A 424 7.22 9.94 -11.91
CA ALA A 424 7.17 11.33 -11.46
C ALA A 424 6.22 12.18 -12.33
N SER A 425 5.78 13.32 -11.81
CA SER A 425 4.92 14.29 -12.51
C SER A 425 5.51 14.85 -13.82
N ASP A 426 6.82 14.77 -14.01
CA ASP A 426 7.50 15.13 -15.27
C ASP A 426 7.54 14.00 -16.32
N GLY A 427 7.01 12.82 -15.99
CA GLY A 427 7.01 11.62 -16.83
C GLY A 427 8.18 10.66 -16.56
N THR A 428 9.17 11.04 -15.74
CA THR A 428 10.33 10.19 -15.46
C THR A 428 9.91 8.91 -14.71
N ILE A 429 10.26 7.76 -15.28
CA ILE A 429 10.01 6.43 -14.71
C ILE A 429 11.23 6.00 -13.89
N TYR A 430 11.00 5.66 -12.63
CA TYR A 430 11.98 5.07 -11.72
C TYR A 430 11.65 3.61 -11.48
N VAL A 431 12.62 2.71 -11.73
CA VAL A 431 12.40 1.26 -11.61
C VAL A 431 13.69 0.52 -11.24
N GLY A 432 13.54 -0.58 -10.49
CA GLY A 432 14.65 -1.44 -10.06
C GLY A 432 14.64 -2.83 -10.71
N THR A 433 15.82 -3.41 -10.86
CA THR A 433 16.04 -4.74 -11.44
C THR A 433 16.55 -5.76 -10.41
N TRP A 434 16.42 -7.04 -10.75
CA TRP A 434 16.98 -8.14 -9.97
C TRP A 434 18.51 -8.12 -9.82
N ASP A 435 19.25 -7.43 -10.68
CA ASP A 435 20.70 -7.25 -10.51
C ASP A 435 21.04 -6.04 -9.61
N GLY A 436 20.04 -5.50 -8.89
CA GLY A 436 20.21 -4.47 -7.87
C GLY A 436 20.56 -3.09 -8.44
N ARG A 437 20.39 -2.89 -9.74
CA ARG A 437 20.45 -1.59 -10.39
C ARG A 437 19.08 -0.90 -10.30
N PHE A 438 19.13 0.41 -10.11
CA PHE A 438 18.01 1.32 -10.14
C PHE A 438 18.20 2.29 -11.29
N PHE A 439 17.14 2.55 -12.06
CA PHE A 439 17.18 3.32 -13.30
C PHE A 439 16.21 4.49 -13.22
N ALA A 440 16.59 5.61 -13.85
CA ALA A 440 15.67 6.65 -14.26
C ALA A 440 15.58 6.66 -15.79
N ILE A 441 14.36 6.56 -16.32
CA ILE A 441 14.05 6.59 -17.75
C ILE A 441 13.19 7.83 -18.00
N GLY A 442 13.58 8.67 -18.96
CA GLY A 442 12.86 9.88 -19.35
C GLY A 442 12.81 10.02 -20.87
N GLU A 443 12.09 11.03 -21.35
CA GLU A 443 12.06 11.40 -22.78
C GLU A 443 13.45 11.74 -23.31
N SER A 444 13.81 11.33 -24.52
CA SER A 444 15.09 11.68 -25.14
C SER A 444 15.17 13.18 -25.51
N ASP A 445 16.36 13.77 -25.39
CA ASP A 445 16.61 15.20 -25.66
C ASP A 445 16.62 15.55 -27.17
#